data_AF-A0A0K8RFC2-F1
#
_entry.id   AF-A0A0K8RFC2-F1
#
_cell.length_a   1.000
_cell.length_b   1.000
_cell.length_c   1.000
_cell.angle_alpha   90.00
_cell.angle_beta   90.00
_cell.angle_gamma   90.00
#
_symmetry.space_group_name_H-M   'P 1'
#
loop_
_entity.id
_entity.type
_entity.pdbx_description
1 polymer ?
#
loop_
_entity_poly.entity_id
_entity_poly.type
_entity_poly.pdbx_seq_one_letter_code
_entity_poly.pdbx_strand_id
1 'polypeptide(L)'
;MRVTYDFQRSNISRTETLEILCANCSILKYEHVENNKTYKIVDHKASSQAAATDSKFDQDVKDSMQTEGRMDVEVFHRLLPEDIAHKNPGGGKGYYA
;
A
#
# COMPACT_ATOMS: atom_id res chain seq x y z
N MET A 1 7.01 -4.99 -0.01
CA MET A 1 6.38 -6.24 -0.47
C MET A 1 7.13 -6.69 -1.72
N ARG A 2 7.40 -7.99 -1.86
CA ARG A 2 7.98 -8.58 -3.07
C ARG A 2 7.04 -9.72 -3.51
N VAL A 3 6.69 -9.72 -4.79
CA VAL A 3 5.77 -10.71 -5.36
C VAL A 3 6.38 -11.27 -6.62
N THR A 4 6.33 -12.59 -6.79
CA THR A 4 6.61 -13.23 -8.08
C THR A 4 5.34 -13.83 -8.64
N TYR A 5 5.16 -13.67 -9.95
CA TYR A 5 4.03 -14.20 -10.67
C TYR A 5 4.48 -15.20 -11.72
N ASP A 6 3.75 -16.31 -11.82
CA ASP A 6 3.83 -17.26 -12.92
C ASP A 6 2.60 -17.10 -13.81
N PHE A 7 2.80 -16.49 -14.97
CA PHE A 7 1.72 -16.22 -15.93
C PHE A 7 1.30 -17.45 -16.75
N GLN A 8 2.01 -18.59 -16.64
CA GLN A 8 1.58 -19.85 -17.23
C GLN A 8 0.44 -20.50 -16.42
N ARG A 9 0.23 -20.07 -15.16
CA ARG A 9 -0.85 -20.53 -14.29
C ARG A 9 -2.17 -19.80 -14.58
N SER A 10 -3.27 -20.43 -14.17
CA SER A 10 -4.60 -19.82 -14.25
C SER A 10 -4.65 -18.52 -13.45
N ASN A 11 -5.55 -17.61 -13.85
CA ASN A 11 -5.71 -16.28 -13.25
C ASN A 11 -5.86 -16.30 -11.71
N ILE A 12 -6.41 -17.36 -11.14
CA ILE A 12 -6.62 -17.52 -9.69
C ILE A 12 -5.37 -17.98 -8.91
N SER A 13 -4.29 -18.42 -9.58
CA SER A 13 -3.12 -19.03 -8.94
C SER A 13 -1.78 -18.52 -9.47
N ARG A 14 -1.78 -17.33 -10.08
CA ARG A 14 -0.58 -16.71 -10.66
C ARG A 14 0.44 -16.27 -9.62
N THR A 15 0.02 -15.95 -8.39
CA THR A 15 0.94 -15.56 -7.33
C THR A 15 1.74 -16.79 -6.90
N GLU A 16 3.04 -16.79 -7.20
CA GLU A 16 3.93 -17.90 -6.86
C GLU A 16 4.58 -17.67 -5.49
N THR A 17 5.13 -16.49 -5.26
CA THR A 17 5.66 -16.09 -3.95
C THR A 17 5.16 -14.71 -3.55
N LEU A 18 4.91 -14.55 -2.25
CA LEU A 18 4.59 -13.29 -1.61
C LEU A 18 5.47 -13.14 -0.36
N GLU A 19 6.32 -12.13 -0.36
CA GLU A 19 7.23 -11.81 0.74
C GLU A 19 6.99 -10.37 1.24
N ILE A 20 7.08 -10.19 2.55
CA ILE A 20 6.88 -8.89 3.22
C ILE A 20 8.06 -8.56 4.12
N LEU A 21 8.24 -7.27 4.42
CA LEU A 21 9.22 -6.84 5.41
C LEU A 21 8.73 -7.21 6.81
N CYS A 22 9.58 -7.88 7.59
CA CYS A 22 9.29 -8.22 8.98
C CYS A 22 9.14 -6.96 9.85
N ALA A 23 8.01 -6.83 10.54
CA ALA A 23 7.75 -5.72 11.45
C ALA A 23 8.36 -5.90 12.86
N ASN A 24 8.54 -7.15 13.29
CA ASN A 24 9.01 -7.48 14.65
C ASN A 24 10.47 -7.95 14.69
N CYS A 25 11.27 -7.58 13.68
CA CYS A 25 12.67 -7.97 13.55
C CYS A 25 13.59 -6.78 13.82
N SER A 26 14.71 -7.00 14.51
CA SER A 26 15.73 -5.96 14.74
C SER A 26 16.42 -5.52 13.45
N ILE A 27 16.51 -6.41 12.47
CA ILE A 27 17.04 -6.13 11.13
C ILE A 27 15.92 -6.42 10.14
N LEU A 28 15.66 -5.45 9.25
CA LEU A 28 14.66 -5.59 8.20
C LEU A 28 15.08 -6.70 7.23
N LYS A 29 14.22 -7.70 7.10
CA LYS A 29 14.37 -8.81 6.17
C LYS A 29 13.02 -9.16 5.55
N TYR A 30 13.08 -9.74 4.37
CA TYR A 30 11.91 -10.30 3.71
C TYR A 30 11.59 -11.68 4.29
N GLU A 31 10.32 -11.93 4.55
CA GLU A 31 9.80 -13.22 5.00
C GLU A 31 8.57 -13.59 4.18
N HIS A 32 8.36 -14.89 3.97
CA HIS A 32 7.16 -15.39 3.30
C HIS A 32 5.91 -15.08 4.11
N VAL A 33 4.84 -14.69 3.41
CA VAL A 33 3.53 -14.51 4.02
C VAL A 33 2.93 -15.86 4.39
N GLU A 34 2.57 -16.01 5.65
CA GLU A 34 1.81 -17.13 6.19
C GLU A 34 0.31 -16.80 6.28
N ASN A 35 -0.55 -17.72 5.86
CA ASN A 35 -2.01 -17.52 5.80
C ASN A 35 -2.69 -17.29 7.15
N ASN A 36 -2.09 -17.80 8.24
CA ASN A 36 -2.68 -17.76 9.59
C ASN A 36 -2.12 -16.62 10.46
N LYS A 37 -1.42 -15.65 9.85
CA LYS A 37 -0.87 -14.49 10.54
C LYS A 37 -1.57 -13.22 10.11
N THR A 38 -1.74 -12.31 11.07
CA THR A 38 -2.29 -10.97 10.81
C THR A 38 -1.15 -10.01 10.44
N TYR A 39 -1.35 -9.26 9.37
CA TYR A 39 -0.40 -8.24 8.91
C TYR A 39 -1.07 -6.88 8.88
N LYS A 40 -0.27 -5.83 9.09
CA LYS A 40 -0.70 -4.44 8.88
C LYS A 40 -0.26 -3.99 7.51
N ILE A 41 -1.18 -3.45 6.73
CA ILE A 41 -0.91 -2.86 5.42
C ILE A 41 -1.29 -1.38 5.43
N VAL A 42 -0.64 -0.60 4.56
CA VAL A 42 -1.06 0.77 4.25
C VAL A 42 -1.58 0.75 2.82
N ASP A 43 -2.81 1.18 2.64
CA ASP A 43 -3.47 1.24 1.33
C ASP A 43 -4.31 2.51 1.23
N HIS A 44 -4.64 2.92 0.01
CA HIS A 44 -5.51 4.04 -0.24
C HIS A 44 -6.97 3.67 0.07
N LYS A 45 -7.69 4.59 0.72
CA LYS A 45 -9.09 4.36 1.12
C LYS A 45 -10.02 4.04 -0.06
N ALA A 46 -9.70 4.53 -1.26
CA ALA A 46 -10.47 4.18 -2.47
C ALA A 46 -10.22 2.73 -2.96
N SER A 47 -9.05 2.14 -2.68
CA SER A 47 -8.75 0.75 -3.02
C SER A 47 -9.48 -0.23 -2.10
N SER A 48 -9.68 0.15 -0.84
CA SER A 48 -10.42 -0.67 0.13
C SER A 48 -11.94 -0.54 -0.01
N GLN A 49 -12.44 0.45 -0.76
CA GLN A 49 -13.86 0.64 -1.05
C GLN A 49 -14.18 0.15 -2.46
N ALA A 50 -15.15 -0.74 -2.57
CA ALA A 50 -15.58 -1.42 -3.80
C ALA A 50 -16.02 -0.51 -4.97
N ALA A 51 -16.02 0.82 -4.79
CA ALA A 51 -16.54 1.78 -5.75
C ALA A 51 -15.55 2.17 -6.86
N ALA A 52 -14.26 1.86 -6.74
CA ALA A 52 -13.23 2.33 -7.68
C ALA A 52 -12.46 1.24 -8.43
N THR A 53 -12.38 0.00 -7.92
CA THR A 53 -11.66 -1.12 -8.55
C THR A 53 -12.34 -2.46 -8.27
N ASP A 54 -12.09 -3.49 -9.08
CA ASP A 54 -12.53 -4.88 -8.83
C ASP A 54 -11.80 -5.51 -7.62
N SER A 55 -10.87 -4.79 -7.00
CA SER A 55 -10.24 -5.20 -5.75
C SER A 55 -11.16 -4.81 -4.58
N LYS A 56 -11.80 -5.81 -3.98
CA LYS A 56 -12.57 -5.63 -2.75
C LYS A 56 -11.80 -6.28 -1.61
N PHE A 57 -11.45 -5.48 -0.61
CA PHE A 57 -11.05 -6.06 0.67
C PHE A 57 -12.21 -6.84 1.26
N ASP A 58 -11.90 -7.98 1.87
CA ASP A 58 -12.88 -8.84 2.54
C ASP A 58 -13.67 -8.02 3.57
N GLN A 59 -15.00 -8.18 3.56
CA GLN A 59 -15.88 -7.41 4.44
C GLN A 59 -15.67 -7.80 5.90
N ASP A 60 -15.39 -9.07 6.19
CA ASP A 60 -15.14 -9.55 7.55
C ASP A 60 -13.88 -8.92 8.12
N VAL A 61 -12.87 -8.66 7.28
CA VAL A 61 -11.65 -7.95 7.69
C VAL A 61 -11.94 -6.48 7.97
N LYS A 62 -12.78 -5.82 7.17
CA LYS A 62 -13.17 -4.42 7.41
C LYS A 62 -13.96 -4.25 8.70
N ASP A 63 -14.85 -5.20 8.99
CA ASP A 63 -15.74 -5.12 10.14
C ASP A 63 -15.02 -5.46 11.45
N SER A 64 -13.96 -6.29 11.39
CA SER A 64 -13.22 -6.76 12.56
C SER A 64 -11.94 -5.98 12.88
N MET A 65 -11.40 -5.19 11.95
CA MET A 65 -10.12 -4.48 12.13
C MET A 65 -10.28 -2.97 12.16
N GLN A 66 -9.65 -2.32 13.14
CA GLN A 66 -9.57 -0.86 13.18
C GLN A 66 -8.63 -0.33 12.08
N THR A 67 -9.05 0.74 11.41
CA THR A 67 -8.25 1.44 10.40
C THR A 67 -7.93 2.84 10.88
N GLU A 68 -6.67 3.25 10.68
CA GLU A 68 -6.23 4.63 10.87
C GLU A 68 -5.99 5.26 9.50
N GLY A 69 -6.38 6.52 9.33
CA GLY A 69 -6.29 7.22 8.04
C GLY A 69 -5.82 8.65 8.19
N ARG A 70 -5.08 9.12 7.17
CA ARG A 70 -4.74 10.52 6.96
C ARG A 70 -5.05 10.88 5.51
N MET A 71 -5.17 12.17 5.23
CA MET A 71 -5.29 12.63 3.84
C MET A 71 -3.99 12.30 3.10
N ASP A 72 -4.10 11.75 1.90
CA ASP A 72 -2.96 11.41 1.04
C ASP A 72 -2.05 12.61 0.79
N VAL A 73 -2.63 13.79 0.52
CA VAL A 73 -1.92 15.07 0.35
C VAL A 73 -1.14 15.46 1.60
N GLU A 74 -1.70 15.26 2.81
CA GLU A 74 -1.01 15.54 4.08
C GLU A 74 0.21 14.62 4.26
N VAL A 75 0.06 13.32 3.96
CA VAL A 75 1.16 12.35 4.04
C VAL A 75 2.26 12.71 3.03
N PHE A 76 1.87 13.06 1.80
CA PHE A 76 2.81 13.44 0.75
C PHE A 76 3.61 14.68 1.13
N HIS A 77 2.94 15.76 1.60
CA HIS A 77 3.62 16.99 2.00
C HIS A 77 4.62 16.79 3.15
N ARG A 78 4.33 15.89 4.09
CA ARG A 78 5.27 15.59 5.20
C ARG A 78 6.51 14.82 4.77
N LEU A 79 6.41 14.03 3.70
CA LEU A 79 7.50 13.20 3.21
C LEU A 79 8.41 13.93 2.22
N LEU A 80 7.96 15.07 1.69
CA LEU A 80 8.81 15.93 0.88
C LEU A 80 9.88 16.57 1.78
N PRO A 81 11.18 16.38 1.48
CA PRO A 81 12.23 17.20 2.06
C PRO A 81 11.93 18.67 1.76
N GLU A 82 12.15 19.56 2.73
CA GLU A 82 11.93 21.02 2.56
C GLU A 82 12.62 21.56 1.29
N ASP A 83 13.74 20.95 0.88
CA ASP A 83 14.51 21.31 -0.32
C ASP A 83 13.88 20.93 -1.67
N ILE A 84 12.92 20.00 -1.71
CA ILE A 84 12.20 19.63 -2.95
C ILE A 84 11.03 20.58 -3.22
N ALA A 85 10.48 21.23 -2.18
CA ALA A 85 9.40 22.19 -2.32
C ALA A 85 9.78 23.44 -3.15
N HIS A 86 11.08 23.66 -3.42
CA HIS A 86 11.58 24.79 -4.20
C HIS A 86 12.16 24.45 -5.57
N LYS A 87 12.19 23.18 -5.98
CA LYS A 87 12.56 22.81 -7.36
C LYS A 87 11.34 22.36 -8.14
N ASN A 88 10.58 23.34 -8.61
CA ASN A 88 9.80 23.18 -9.85
C ASN A 88 10.73 23.58 -11.01
N PRO A 89 11.30 22.66 -11.81
CA PRO A 89 12.12 23.02 -12.96
C PRO A 89 11.28 23.35 -14.21
N GLY A 90 9.95 23.35 -14.12
CA GLY A 90 9.05 23.68 -15.21
C GLY A 90 7.87 24.50 -14.70
N GLY A 91 7.69 25.70 -15.25
CA GLY A 91 6.65 26.64 -14.85
C GLY A 91 5.24 26.05 -14.96
N GLY A 92 4.52 26.05 -13.84
CA GLY A 92 3.10 25.78 -13.76
C GLY A 92 2.58 26.42 -12.48
N LYS A 93 1.65 27.37 -12.61
CA LYS A 93 1.11 28.18 -11.51
C LYS A 93 0.51 27.30 -10.42
N GLY A 94 0.94 27.54 -9.18
CA GLY A 94 0.30 26.97 -8.01
C GLY A 94 -1.15 27.44 -7.90
N TYR A 95 -2.02 26.49 -7.57
CA TYR A 95 -3.32 26.75 -6.97
C TYR A 95 -3.53 25.67 -5.92
N TYR A 96 -3.44 26.05 -4.65
CA TYR A 96 -4.15 25.36 -3.59
C TYR A 96 -5.59 25.85 -3.66
N ALA A 97 -6.54 24.93 -3.81
CA ALA A 97 -7.96 25.12 -3.52
C ALA A 97 -8.39 24.00 -2.59
#